data_AF-A0A085ZTD8-F1
#
_entry.id   AF-A0A085ZTD8-F1
#
_cell.length_a   1.000
_cell.length_b   1.000
_cell.length_c   1.000
_cell.angle_alpha   90.00
_cell.angle_beta   90.00
_cell.angle_gamma   90.00
#
_symmetry.space_group_name_H-M   'P 1'
#
loop_
_entity.id
_entity.type
_entity.pdbx_description
1 polymer ?
#
loop_
_entity_poly.entity_id
_entity_poly.type
_entity_poly.pdbx_seq_one_letter_code
_entity_poly.pdbx_strand_id
1 'polypeptide(L)'
;MHSILRNSNQPIFNNKTDAFLHRFFTAIHMKTNAIQTKISLLLPLFLLVVLAGCEKKYQEPDHYAVDLFKDERQKGKAYIMNEEECFDGSELVIASSNVKLADSSKGRGKTFFLYKVRSGKVMKTIRDSVVDYPFMFLSDQRLKLKSDSIYLYLKKLEGYRFIAAERNLKYKWLKAAPVYSVKKDK
;
A
#
# COMPACT_ATOMS: atom_id res chain seq x y z
N MET A 1 -4.52 68.83 -22.91
CA MET A 1 -3.11 69.19 -22.66
C MET A 1 -2.21 68.17 -23.34
N HIS A 2 -1.35 68.66 -24.22
CA HIS A 2 -0.08 68.09 -24.75
C HIS A 2 -0.05 66.64 -25.27
N SER A 3 -0.01 66.37 -26.58
CA SER A 3 0.97 66.68 -27.64
C SER A 3 2.18 65.73 -27.72
N ILE A 4 2.16 64.89 -28.76
CA ILE A 4 3.24 64.65 -29.76
C ILE A 4 4.57 64.07 -29.25
N LEU A 5 4.98 62.92 -29.81
CA LEU A 5 6.16 62.83 -30.68
C LEU A 5 6.14 61.58 -31.59
N ARG A 6 6.78 61.76 -32.74
CA ARG A 6 6.61 61.16 -34.06
C ARG A 6 7.93 60.48 -34.44
N ASN A 7 7.93 59.28 -35.04
CA ASN A 7 8.95 58.81 -35.99
C ASN A 7 8.50 57.46 -36.59
N SER A 8 8.04 57.32 -37.83
CA SER A 8 8.70 57.44 -39.15
C SER A 8 9.78 56.37 -39.42
N ASN A 9 9.39 55.34 -40.18
CA ASN A 9 10.11 54.84 -41.37
C ASN A 9 9.39 53.60 -41.93
N GLN A 10 8.80 53.75 -43.12
CA GLN A 10 8.45 52.63 -44.01
C GLN A 10 9.72 52.09 -44.68
N PRO A 11 9.65 50.89 -45.28
CA PRO A 11 9.56 50.92 -46.75
C PRO A 11 8.56 49.94 -47.36
N ILE A 12 8.02 50.42 -48.47
CA ILE A 12 7.22 49.77 -49.51
C ILE A 12 8.16 48.98 -50.44
N PHE A 13 7.83 47.73 -50.78
CA PHE A 13 8.26 46.99 -52.00
C PHE A 13 7.35 45.75 -52.08
N ASN A 14 6.19 45.74 -52.74
CA ASN A 14 5.84 45.86 -54.16
C ASN A 14 6.46 44.80 -55.09
N ASN A 15 5.66 43.75 -55.33
CA ASN A 15 5.59 42.80 -56.43
C ASN A 15 6.59 43.01 -57.59
N LYS A 16 7.71 42.25 -57.59
CA LYS A 16 8.42 41.93 -58.84
C LYS A 16 9.45 40.80 -58.75
N THR A 17 9.16 39.72 -58.02
CA THR A 17 10.01 38.50 -58.03
C THR A 17 9.25 37.21 -58.30
N ASP A 18 7.99 37.29 -58.74
CA ASP A 18 7.17 36.13 -59.11
C ASP A 18 7.38 35.64 -60.55
N ALA A 19 8.27 36.28 -61.32
CA ALA A 19 8.42 35.98 -62.75
C ALA A 19 9.61 35.09 -63.12
N PHE A 20 10.52 34.77 -62.18
CA PHE A 20 11.74 34.01 -62.51
C PHE A 20 11.67 32.51 -62.16
N LEU A 21 10.92 32.13 -61.12
CA LEU A 21 10.77 30.72 -60.74
C LEU A 21 9.69 29.96 -61.54
N HIS A 22 8.77 30.69 -62.19
CA HIS A 22 7.70 30.06 -62.96
C HIS A 22 8.13 29.53 -64.35
N ARG A 23 9.27 29.99 -64.87
CA ARG A 23 9.82 29.52 -66.17
C ARG A 23 10.67 28.25 -66.07
N PHE A 24 11.14 27.88 -64.88
CA PHE A 24 11.94 26.66 -64.69
C PHE A 24 11.10 25.40 -64.49
N PHE A 25 9.80 25.52 -64.18
CA PHE A 25 8.95 24.36 -63.89
C PHE A 25 8.15 23.82 -65.08
N THR A 26 8.13 24.48 -66.24
CA THR A 26 7.33 24.02 -67.40
C THR A 26 8.14 23.30 -68.49
N ALA A 27 9.46 23.14 -68.32
CA ALA A 27 10.31 22.47 -69.30
C ALA A 27 10.52 20.97 -69.08
N ILE A 28 10.02 20.39 -67.99
CA ILE A 28 10.20 18.96 -67.69
C ILE A 28 8.86 18.34 -67.31
N HIS A 29 8.00 18.08 -68.30
CA HIS A 29 7.27 16.81 -68.38
C HIS A 29 6.35 16.77 -69.61
N MET A 30 6.79 16.15 -70.70
CA MET A 30 5.84 15.39 -71.54
C MET A 30 6.54 14.30 -72.35
N LYS A 31 7.11 13.30 -71.66
CA LYS A 31 7.16 11.89 -72.11
C LYS A 31 7.73 11.00 -71.00
N THR A 32 6.90 10.59 -70.06
CA THR A 32 7.18 9.39 -69.26
C THR A 32 5.94 8.52 -69.27
N ASN A 33 6.13 7.37 -69.90
CA ASN A 33 5.14 6.34 -70.09
C ASN A 33 4.66 5.84 -68.72
N ALA A 34 3.34 5.94 -68.48
CA ALA A 34 2.40 5.12 -67.69
C ALA A 34 2.84 4.10 -66.59
N ILE A 35 4.08 4.09 -66.10
CA ILE A 35 4.61 3.06 -65.18
C ILE A 35 5.17 3.66 -63.86
N GLN A 36 5.15 4.99 -63.68
CA GLN A 36 5.71 5.63 -62.47
C GLN A 36 4.68 6.18 -61.46
N THR A 37 3.37 6.12 -61.76
CA THR A 37 2.32 6.61 -60.84
C THR A 37 2.13 5.74 -59.60
N LYS A 38 2.54 4.46 -59.63
CA LYS A 38 2.45 3.57 -58.45
C LYS A 38 3.59 3.73 -57.45
N ILE A 39 4.74 4.27 -57.86
CA ILE A 39 5.93 4.42 -57.01
C ILE A 39 5.90 5.75 -56.24
N SER A 40 5.31 6.80 -56.84
CA SER A 40 5.20 8.13 -56.20
C SER A 40 4.34 8.14 -54.93
N LEU A 41 3.37 7.23 -54.80
CA LEU A 41 2.52 7.10 -53.60
C LEU A 41 3.18 6.29 -52.48
N LEU A 42 4.23 5.54 -52.79
CA LEU A 42 4.94 4.67 -51.84
C LEU A 42 5.94 5.48 -50.98
N LEU A 43 6.52 6.53 -51.55
CA LEU A 43 7.48 7.42 -50.88
C LEU A 43 6.91 8.17 -49.65
N PRO A 44 5.74 8.85 -49.72
CA PRO A 44 5.17 9.51 -48.54
C PRO A 44 4.71 8.50 -47.48
N LEU A 45 4.26 7.32 -47.88
CA LEU A 45 3.87 6.24 -46.96
C LEU A 45 5.07 5.68 -46.20
N PHE A 46 6.21 5.50 -46.88
CA PHE A 46 7.44 5.03 -46.26
C PHE A 46 8.01 6.05 -45.25
N LEU A 47 7.92 7.35 -45.57
CA LEU A 47 8.32 8.43 -44.64
C LEU A 47 7.49 8.45 -43.35
N LEU A 48 6.17 8.18 -43.43
CA LEU A 48 5.31 8.11 -42.24
C LEU A 48 5.66 6.91 -41.34
N VAL A 49 6.03 5.77 -41.92
CA VAL A 49 6.46 4.57 -41.16
C VAL A 49 7.79 4.81 -40.45
N VAL A 50 8.74 5.50 -41.11
CA VAL A 50 10.04 5.84 -40.50
C VAL A 50 9.88 6.86 -39.36
N LEU A 51 8.97 7.82 -39.48
CA LEU A 51 8.68 8.80 -38.42
C LEU A 51 7.94 8.20 -37.22
N ALA A 52 7.06 7.20 -37.44
CA ALA A 52 6.35 6.50 -36.37
C ALA A 52 7.20 5.47 -35.61
N GLY A 53 8.34 5.05 -36.17
CA GLY A 53 9.25 4.06 -35.55
C GLY A 53 10.19 4.61 -34.47
N CYS A 54 10.21 5.92 -34.24
CA CYS A 54 11.00 6.54 -33.17
C CYS A 54 10.25 6.50 -31.83
N GLU A 55 9.99 5.30 -31.32
CA GLU A 55 9.61 5.12 -29.92
C GLU A 55 10.83 5.40 -29.04
N LYS A 56 10.99 6.65 -28.61
CA LYS A 56 11.88 6.98 -27.50
C LYS A 56 11.28 6.35 -26.25
N LYS A 57 11.76 5.17 -25.88
CA LYS A 57 11.46 4.60 -24.57
C LYS A 57 11.98 5.58 -23.53
N TYR A 58 11.07 6.10 -22.71
CA TYR A 58 11.43 6.92 -21.57
C TYR A 58 12.24 6.04 -20.62
N GLN A 59 13.56 6.19 -20.69
CA GLN A 59 14.48 5.56 -19.77
C GLN A 59 14.50 6.47 -18.55
N GLU A 60 13.77 6.08 -17.50
CA GLU A 60 13.89 6.76 -16.21
C GLU A 60 15.38 6.81 -15.85
N PRO A 61 15.95 7.99 -15.55
CA PRO A 61 17.32 8.05 -15.09
C PRO A 61 17.36 7.40 -13.70
N ASP A 62 17.85 6.16 -13.62
CA ASP A 62 18.03 5.38 -12.38
C ASP A 62 18.81 6.14 -11.28
N HIS A 63 19.48 7.23 -11.64
CA HIS A 63 20.28 8.08 -10.75
C HIS A 63 19.47 8.94 -9.76
N TYR A 64 18.15 9.08 -9.90
CA TYR A 64 17.33 9.89 -8.99
C TYR A 64 16.49 9.08 -8.00
N ALA A 65 16.56 7.74 -8.03
CA ALA A 65 15.97 6.88 -7.02
C ALA A 65 16.81 6.85 -5.73
N VAL A 66 17.19 8.01 -5.21
CA VAL A 66 17.80 8.11 -3.88
C VAL A 66 16.66 8.02 -2.88
N ASP A 67 16.56 6.87 -2.21
CA ASP A 67 15.61 6.63 -1.14
C ASP A 67 15.95 7.51 0.07
N LEU A 68 15.39 8.73 0.10
CA LEU A 68 15.62 9.74 1.14
C LEU A 68 15.24 9.27 2.55
N PHE A 69 14.50 8.17 2.66
CA PHE A 69 14.00 7.62 3.92
C PHE A 69 14.73 6.33 4.33
N LYS A 70 15.85 6.00 3.68
CA LYS A 70 16.62 4.78 3.97
C LYS A 70 17.03 4.68 5.44
N ASP A 71 17.39 5.80 6.05
CA ASP A 71 17.83 5.88 7.46
C ASP A 71 16.67 6.08 8.45
N GLU A 72 15.51 6.57 7.96
CA GLU A 72 14.28 6.72 8.75
C GLU A 72 13.46 5.42 8.83
N ARG A 73 13.77 4.42 8.01
CA ARG A 73 13.28 3.04 8.17
C ARG A 73 13.94 2.35 9.35
N GLN A 74 13.95 2.98 10.52
CA GLN A 74 14.07 2.22 11.74
C GLN A 74 12.86 1.30 11.81
N LYS A 75 13.09 0.01 11.53
CA LYS A 75 12.18 -1.08 11.91
C LYS A 75 12.01 -0.98 13.41
N GLY A 76 11.02 -0.21 13.87
CA GLY A 76 10.61 -0.18 15.26
C GLY A 76 10.28 -1.61 15.64
N LYS A 77 11.23 -2.29 16.28
CA LYS A 77 10.99 -3.61 16.85
C LYS A 77 9.91 -3.35 17.88
N ALA A 78 8.68 -3.74 17.57
CA ALA A 78 7.60 -3.67 18.53
C ALA A 78 8.10 -4.39 19.78
N TYR A 79 8.11 -3.71 20.91
CA TYR A 79 8.55 -4.28 22.17
C TYR A 79 7.78 -5.57 22.43
N ILE A 80 8.51 -6.67 22.67
CA ILE A 80 7.96 -7.99 22.96
C ILE A 80 8.27 -8.24 24.43
N MET A 81 7.23 -8.39 25.25
CA MET A 81 7.38 -8.72 26.66
C MET A 81 7.98 -10.12 26.82
N ASN A 82 8.90 -10.27 27.78
CA ASN A 82 9.39 -11.57 28.19
C ASN A 82 8.31 -12.35 28.97
N GLU A 83 8.57 -13.62 29.31
CA GLU A 83 7.59 -14.46 30.01
C GLU A 83 7.25 -13.89 31.40
N GLU A 84 8.25 -13.48 32.18
CA GLU A 84 8.10 -12.94 33.54
C GLU A 84 7.27 -11.64 33.56
N GLU A 85 7.59 -10.69 32.68
CA GLU A 85 6.84 -9.45 32.45
C GLU A 85 5.40 -9.73 32.04
N CYS A 86 5.17 -10.76 31.21
CA CYS A 86 3.82 -11.18 30.85
C CYS A 86 3.07 -11.75 32.06
N PHE A 87 3.73 -12.55 32.89
CA PHE A 87 3.17 -13.08 34.12
C PHE A 87 2.83 -11.95 35.10
N ASP A 88 3.73 -10.99 35.30
CA ASP A 88 3.58 -9.88 36.22
C ASP A 88 2.50 -8.89 35.78
N GLY A 89 2.48 -8.54 34.49
CA GLY A 89 1.47 -7.66 33.89
C GLY A 89 0.08 -8.29 33.77
N SER A 90 -0.06 -9.60 33.98
CA SER A 90 -1.34 -10.30 33.90
C SER A 90 -2.04 -10.41 35.24
N GLU A 91 -3.35 -10.19 35.22
CA GLU A 91 -4.23 -10.44 36.36
C GLU A 91 -4.64 -11.92 36.45
N LEU A 92 -4.69 -12.59 35.31
CA LEU A 92 -5.03 -13.99 35.17
C LEU A 92 -4.10 -14.65 34.15
N VAL A 93 -3.46 -15.74 34.56
CA VAL A 93 -2.64 -16.56 33.67
C VAL A 93 -3.20 -17.99 33.64
N ILE A 94 -3.49 -18.48 32.44
CA ILE A 94 -4.05 -19.83 32.23
C ILE A 94 -3.18 -20.59 31.24
N ALA A 95 -2.85 -21.83 31.57
CA ALA A 95 -2.30 -22.80 30.64
C ALA A 95 -3.46 -23.56 29.97
N SER A 96 -3.63 -23.43 28.66
CA SER A 96 -4.70 -24.10 27.91
C SER A 96 -4.26 -24.50 26.51
N SER A 97 -4.68 -25.69 26.07
CA SER A 97 -4.59 -26.14 24.68
C SER A 97 -5.91 -25.96 23.91
N ASN A 98 -7.02 -25.64 24.58
CA ASN A 98 -8.37 -25.64 24.00
C ASN A 98 -8.91 -24.22 23.83
N VAL A 99 -8.21 -23.46 23.00
CA VAL A 99 -8.53 -22.07 22.66
C VAL A 99 -8.94 -22.01 21.19
N LYS A 100 -10.10 -21.43 20.91
CA LYS A 100 -10.61 -21.28 19.54
C LYS A 100 -11.06 -19.86 19.28
N LEU A 101 -10.83 -19.36 18.06
CA LEU A 101 -11.39 -18.09 17.60
C LEU A 101 -12.92 -18.26 17.47
N ALA A 102 -13.67 -17.40 18.16
CA ALA A 102 -15.13 -17.42 18.16
C ALA A 102 -15.72 -16.41 17.17
N ASP A 103 -15.20 -15.18 17.13
CA ASP A 103 -15.67 -14.13 16.23
C ASP A 103 -14.56 -13.07 15.99
N SER A 104 -14.73 -12.23 14.99
CA SER A 104 -13.87 -11.06 14.73
C SER A 104 -14.67 -9.87 14.21
N SER A 105 -14.32 -8.66 14.65
CA SER A 105 -14.96 -7.43 14.19
C SER A 105 -14.42 -6.89 12.86
N LYS A 106 -13.67 -7.69 12.09
CA LYS A 106 -13.08 -7.26 10.82
C LYS A 106 -14.15 -6.64 9.91
N GLY A 107 -13.93 -5.38 9.51
CA GLY A 107 -14.85 -4.62 8.65
C GLY A 107 -15.92 -3.79 9.37
N ARG A 108 -16.02 -3.86 10.71
CA ARG A 108 -17.01 -3.10 11.51
C ARG A 108 -16.38 -1.97 12.35
N GLY A 109 -15.27 -1.41 11.87
CA GLY A 109 -14.47 -0.40 12.60
C GLY A 109 -13.23 -1.01 13.26
N LYS A 110 -13.03 -0.74 14.56
CA LYS A 110 -11.84 -1.21 15.29
C LYS A 110 -11.79 -2.73 15.32
N THR A 111 -10.70 -3.31 14.81
CA THR A 111 -10.50 -4.75 14.73
C THR A 111 -10.19 -5.34 16.09
N PHE A 112 -10.98 -6.32 16.50
CA PHE A 112 -10.75 -7.17 17.66
C PHE A 112 -11.18 -8.60 17.34
N PHE A 113 -10.63 -9.54 18.09
CA PHE A 113 -10.81 -10.97 17.96
C PHE A 113 -11.35 -11.51 19.28
N LEU A 114 -12.42 -12.29 19.22
CA LEU A 114 -12.95 -13.00 20.38
C LEU A 114 -12.44 -14.42 20.38
N TYR A 115 -11.89 -14.85 21.50
CA TYR A 115 -11.43 -16.22 21.70
C TYR A 115 -12.23 -16.88 22.81
N LYS A 116 -12.61 -18.14 22.58
CA LYS A 116 -13.30 -19.00 23.57
C LYS A 116 -12.32 -20.01 24.13
N VAL A 117 -12.24 -20.06 25.45
CA VAL A 117 -11.43 -21.02 26.22
C VAL A 117 -12.37 -22.06 26.81
N ARG A 118 -12.19 -23.32 26.42
CA ARG A 118 -13.07 -24.41 26.89
C ARG A 118 -12.62 -25.04 28.20
N SER A 119 -11.31 -25.10 28.44
CA SER A 119 -10.72 -25.69 29.63
C SER A 119 -9.28 -25.20 29.76
N GLY A 120 -8.72 -25.24 30.97
CA GLY A 120 -7.34 -24.87 31.22
C GLY A 120 -6.99 -24.95 32.70
N LYS A 121 -5.69 -24.92 32.99
CA LYS A 121 -5.16 -24.84 34.36
C LYS A 121 -4.85 -23.38 34.69
N VAL A 122 -5.42 -22.88 35.78
CA VAL A 122 -5.11 -21.54 36.29
C VAL A 122 -3.72 -21.59 36.93
N MET A 123 -2.83 -20.71 36.48
CA MET A 123 -1.45 -20.60 36.98
C MET A 123 -1.31 -19.42 37.95
N LYS A 124 -1.97 -18.30 37.64
CA LYS A 124 -1.98 -17.08 38.47
C LYS A 124 -3.37 -16.47 38.42
N THR A 125 -3.89 -16.05 39.57
CA THR A 125 -5.08 -15.21 39.68
C THR A 125 -4.86 -14.21 40.80
N ILE A 126 -5.14 -12.92 40.57
CA ILE A 126 -5.03 -11.88 41.61
C ILE A 126 -6.25 -11.88 42.55
N ARG A 127 -7.38 -12.44 42.10
CA ARG A 127 -8.61 -12.55 42.89
C ARG A 127 -8.83 -14.02 43.23
N ASP A 128 -9.41 -14.30 44.39
CA ASP A 128 -9.91 -15.64 44.77
C ASP A 128 -11.07 -16.14 43.88
N SER A 129 -11.28 -15.51 42.72
CA SER A 129 -12.28 -15.89 41.74
C SER A 129 -11.85 -17.17 41.02
N VAL A 130 -12.64 -18.22 41.21
CA VAL A 130 -12.61 -19.42 40.38
C VAL A 130 -12.98 -19.03 38.94
N VAL A 131 -12.17 -19.50 37.97
CA VAL A 131 -12.45 -19.29 36.55
C VAL A 131 -13.45 -20.34 36.09
N ASP A 132 -14.67 -19.90 35.80
CA ASP A 132 -15.70 -20.76 35.23
C ASP A 132 -15.49 -20.95 33.72
N TYR A 133 -15.44 -22.20 33.29
CA TYR A 133 -15.32 -22.57 31.88
C TYR A 133 -16.69 -22.99 31.30
N PRO A 134 -16.97 -22.72 30.02
CA PRO A 134 -16.15 -21.97 29.07
C PRO A 134 -16.34 -20.46 29.19
N PHE A 135 -15.26 -19.69 29.08
CA PHE A 135 -15.32 -18.23 29.03
C PHE A 135 -14.70 -17.68 27.74
N MET A 136 -14.91 -16.39 27.50
CA MET A 136 -14.39 -15.68 26.34
C MET A 136 -13.53 -14.49 26.76
N PHE A 137 -12.49 -14.21 25.96
CA PHE A 137 -11.65 -13.03 26.12
C PHE A 137 -11.47 -12.31 24.78
N LEU A 138 -11.20 -11.01 24.86
CA LEU A 138 -10.99 -10.13 23.71
C LEU A 138 -9.49 -9.95 23.44
N SER A 139 -9.08 -9.96 22.19
CA SER A 139 -7.73 -9.59 21.76
C SER A 139 -7.78 -8.52 20.67
N ASP A 140 -6.93 -7.51 20.78
CA ASP A 140 -6.78 -6.49 19.73
C ASP A 140 -5.97 -7.02 18.52
N GLN A 141 -5.22 -8.11 18.72
CA GLN A 141 -4.37 -8.74 17.71
C GLN A 141 -4.77 -10.18 17.44
N ARG A 142 -4.52 -10.66 16.21
CA ARG A 142 -4.77 -12.06 15.87
C ARG A 142 -3.69 -12.93 16.50
N LEU A 143 -4.09 -13.74 17.47
CA LEU A 143 -3.22 -14.70 18.14
C LEU A 143 -2.94 -15.91 17.23
N LYS A 144 -1.67 -16.25 17.08
CA LYS A 144 -1.22 -17.48 16.41
C LYS A 144 -1.30 -18.64 17.40
N LEU A 145 -2.49 -19.22 17.50
CA LEU A 145 -2.73 -20.38 18.36
C LEU A 145 -2.00 -21.60 17.78
N LYS A 146 -1.30 -22.34 18.64
CA LYS A 146 -0.70 -23.65 18.32
C LYS A 146 -1.59 -24.76 18.89
N SER A 147 -1.42 -25.98 18.42
CA SER A 147 -2.12 -27.16 18.94
C SER A 147 -1.67 -27.56 20.35
N ASP A 148 -0.47 -27.17 20.76
CA ASP A 148 0.04 -27.41 22.11
C ASP A 148 -0.58 -26.48 23.15
N SER A 149 -0.40 -26.83 24.43
CA SER A 149 -0.80 -25.96 25.54
C SER A 149 -0.02 -24.65 25.46
N ILE A 150 -0.74 -23.53 25.53
CA ILE A 150 -0.19 -22.17 25.52
C ILE A 150 -0.52 -21.46 26.82
N TYR A 151 0.31 -20.47 27.17
CA TYR A 151 -0.02 -19.53 28.23
C TYR A 151 -0.92 -18.41 27.70
N LEU A 152 -1.98 -18.15 28.44
CA LEU A 152 -2.93 -17.08 28.20
C LEU A 152 -2.69 -15.98 29.24
N TYR A 153 -2.15 -14.86 28.78
CA TYR A 153 -1.86 -13.68 29.60
C TYR A 153 -3.02 -12.70 29.51
N LEU A 154 -3.81 -12.62 30.57
CA LEU A 154 -5.08 -11.91 30.58
C LEU A 154 -5.06 -10.76 31.61
N LYS A 155 -5.56 -9.62 31.18
CA LYS A 155 -5.85 -8.44 32.00
C LYS A 155 -7.37 -8.26 32.09
N LYS A 156 -7.88 -7.58 33.12
CA LYS A 156 -9.29 -7.20 33.18
C LYS A 156 -9.69 -6.39 31.95
N LEU A 157 -10.90 -6.64 31.44
CA LEU A 157 -11.43 -5.89 30.31
C LEU A 157 -11.74 -4.45 30.74
N GLU A 158 -11.04 -3.50 30.10
CA GLU A 158 -11.33 -2.08 30.17
C GLU A 158 -12.02 -1.66 28.87
N GLY A 159 -13.27 -1.16 28.97
CA GLY A 159 -14.09 -0.74 27.84
C GLY A 159 -15.09 -1.79 27.32
N TYR A 160 -15.55 -1.63 26.07
CA TYR A 160 -16.47 -2.54 25.38
C TYR A 160 -17.78 -2.88 26.15
N ARG A 161 -18.36 -1.92 26.89
CA ARG A 161 -19.49 -2.13 27.81
C ARG A 161 -20.65 -2.93 27.21
N PHE A 162 -21.04 -2.64 25.97
CA PHE A 162 -22.16 -3.31 25.30
C PHE A 162 -21.87 -4.80 25.02
N ILE A 163 -20.71 -5.09 24.42
CA ILE A 163 -20.31 -6.46 24.06
C ILE A 163 -19.94 -7.25 25.31
N ALA A 164 -19.35 -6.59 26.31
CA ALA A 164 -18.98 -7.20 27.57
C ALA A 164 -20.20 -7.75 28.32
N ALA A 165 -21.31 -7.01 28.33
CA ALA A 165 -22.56 -7.46 28.94
C ALA A 165 -23.22 -8.58 28.12
N GLU A 166 -23.32 -8.42 26.80
CA GLU A 166 -24.01 -9.38 25.92
C GLU A 166 -23.29 -10.75 25.83
N ARG A 167 -21.95 -10.74 25.91
CA ARG A 167 -21.10 -11.93 25.74
C ARG A 167 -20.38 -12.34 27.03
N ASN A 168 -20.67 -11.71 28.16
CA ASN A 168 -20.04 -11.95 29.47
C ASN A 168 -18.49 -11.92 29.40
N LEU A 169 -17.94 -10.90 28.72
CA LEU A 169 -16.49 -10.73 28.58
C LEU A 169 -15.92 -10.04 29.81
N LYS A 170 -15.05 -10.75 30.52
CA LYS A 170 -14.38 -10.24 31.74
C LYS A 170 -12.93 -9.85 31.51
N TYR A 171 -12.29 -10.46 30.51
CA TYR A 171 -10.85 -10.38 30.30
C TYR A 171 -10.48 -9.96 28.88
N LYS A 172 -9.31 -9.36 28.77
CA LYS A 172 -8.65 -8.95 27.54
C LYS A 172 -7.23 -9.52 27.50
N TRP A 173 -6.75 -9.85 26.31
CA TRP A 173 -5.37 -10.21 26.06
C TRP A 173 -4.42 -9.08 26.47
N LEU A 174 -3.31 -9.43 27.15
CA LEU A 174 -2.29 -8.47 27.53
C LEU A 174 -1.64 -7.84 26.29
N LYS A 175 -1.63 -6.51 26.24
CA LYS A 175 -1.03 -5.75 25.13
C LYS A 175 0.47 -6.05 25.09
N ALA A 176 1.02 -6.36 23.91
CA ALA A 176 2.42 -6.75 23.68
C ALA A 176 2.84 -8.15 24.16
N ALA A 177 1.94 -8.94 24.75
CA ALA A 177 2.24 -10.33 25.11
C ALA A 177 2.27 -11.23 23.86
N PRO A 178 3.37 -11.98 23.62
CA PRO A 178 3.42 -13.01 22.61
C PRO A 178 2.74 -14.30 23.11
N VAL A 179 2.50 -15.25 22.19
CA VAL A 179 1.94 -16.56 22.53
C VAL A 179 3.07 -17.51 22.91
N TYR A 180 3.28 -17.69 24.22
CA TYR A 180 4.25 -18.67 24.75
C TYR A 180 3.64 -20.07 24.83
N SER A 181 4.43 -21.07 24.48
CA SER A 181 4.06 -22.48 24.62
C SER A 181 4.45 -22.97 26.01
N VAL A 182 3.58 -23.74 26.66
CA VAL A 182 3.88 -24.36 27.94
C VAL A 182 4.95 -25.41 27.72
N LYS A 183 6.08 -25.28 28.42
CA LYS A 183 7.13 -26.30 28.42
C LYS A 183 6.52 -27.55 29.04
N LYS A 184 6.52 -28.67 28.30
CA LYS A 184 6.17 -29.97 28.87
C LYS A 184 7.35 -30.37 29.76
N ASP A 185 7.13 -30.43 31.06
CA ASP A 185 8.10 -31.06 31.95
C ASP A 185 8.29 -32.51 31.47
N LYS A 186 9.55 -32.86 31.20
CA LYS A 186 9.94 -34.22 30.77
C LYS A 186 9.94 -35.17 31.95
#